data_AF-A0A7C6RGN8-F1
#
_entry.id   AF-A0A7C6RGN8-F1
#
_cell.length_a   1.000
_cell.length_b   1.000
_cell.length_c   1.000
_cell.angle_alpha   90.00
_cell.angle_beta   90.00
_cell.angle_gamma   90.00
#
_symmetry.space_group_name_H-M   'P 1'
#
loop_
_entity.id
_entity.type
_entity.pdbx_description
1 polymer ?
#
loop_
_entity_poly.entity_id
_entity_poly.type
_entity_poly.pdbx_seq_one_letter_code
_entity_poly.pdbx_strand_id
1 'polypeptide(L)'
;MAVAAISKYEFAPADSQDKFHGAQLLYIGWEDHLLFCSPFCFPFPPTMRFGDVVAGPMQAAFGYHPDFAQIDWAKVEWLKSGKPVALDFDKSLAENGLKHKDVIRFRTPGLNGINGTCN
;
A
#
# COMPACT_ATOMS: atom_id res chain seq x y z
N MET A 1 -3.05 24.41 -13.66
CA MET A 1 -3.98 25.56 -13.66
C MET A 1 -4.62 25.63 -12.28
N ALA A 2 -4.64 26.81 -11.65
CA ALA A 2 -5.37 27.01 -10.40
C ALA A 2 -6.88 27.11 -10.67
N VAL A 3 -7.70 26.89 -9.65
CA VAL A 3 -9.16 26.97 -9.77
C VAL A 3 -9.60 28.42 -10.01
N ALA A 4 -10.44 28.66 -11.01
CA ALA A 4 -11.10 29.95 -11.23
C ALA A 4 -12.36 30.05 -10.36
N ALA A 5 -12.48 31.10 -9.56
CA ALA A 5 -13.60 31.30 -8.66
C ALA A 5 -13.97 32.78 -8.53
N ILE A 6 -15.26 33.04 -8.26
CA ILE A 6 -15.81 34.40 -8.03
C ILE A 6 -15.42 34.97 -6.65
N SER A 7 -14.81 34.16 -5.81
CA SER A 7 -14.32 34.51 -4.47
C SER A 7 -13.09 33.67 -4.12
N LYS A 8 -12.49 33.95 -2.96
CA LYS A 8 -11.32 33.19 -2.47
C LYS A 8 -11.65 31.70 -2.35
N TYR A 9 -10.95 30.86 -3.12
CA TYR A 9 -11.17 29.42 -3.20
C TYR A 9 -10.06 28.64 -2.49
N GLU A 10 -10.06 28.70 -1.16
CA GLU A 10 -9.10 27.99 -0.31
C GLU A 10 -9.86 27.19 0.76
N PHE A 11 -9.57 25.89 0.85
CA PHE A 11 -10.17 24.98 1.81
C PHE A 11 -9.11 24.03 2.38
N ALA A 12 -9.26 23.65 3.64
CA ALA A 12 -8.43 22.62 4.22
C ALA A 12 -8.72 21.26 3.53
N PRO A 13 -7.70 20.42 3.27
CA PRO A 13 -7.90 19.08 2.73
C PRO A 13 -8.88 18.28 3.59
N ALA A 14 -9.86 17.61 2.96
CA ALA A 14 -10.88 16.84 3.67
C ALA A 14 -10.29 15.62 4.39
N ASP A 15 -9.16 15.11 3.91
CA ASP A 15 -8.47 13.87 4.27
C ASP A 15 -7.03 14.14 4.73
N SER A 16 -6.86 15.12 5.62
CA SER A 16 -5.59 15.36 6.32
C SER A 16 -5.38 14.30 7.42
N GLN A 17 -4.12 13.93 7.70
CA GLN A 17 -3.79 12.82 8.60
C GLN A 17 -4.36 12.99 10.02
N ASP A 18 -4.46 14.22 10.53
CA ASP A 18 -5.02 14.56 11.84
C ASP A 18 -6.46 14.06 12.03
N LYS A 19 -7.19 13.81 10.93
CA LYS A 19 -8.57 13.30 10.94
C LYS A 19 -8.68 11.79 11.12
N PHE A 20 -7.56 11.08 11.17
CA PHE A 20 -7.51 9.61 11.26
C PHE A 20 -7.11 9.10 12.65
N HIS A 21 -7.26 9.94 13.69
CA HIS A 21 -7.14 9.55 15.09
C HIS A 21 -5.84 8.79 15.44
N GLY A 22 -4.71 9.27 14.91
CA GLY A 22 -3.38 8.67 15.11
C GLY A 22 -3.00 7.63 14.07
N ALA A 23 -3.91 7.24 13.18
CA ALA A 23 -3.61 6.39 12.03
C ALA A 23 -3.19 7.21 10.80
N GLN A 24 -2.68 6.51 9.79
CA GLN A 24 -2.41 6.98 8.46
C GLN A 24 -3.01 6.03 7.43
N LEU A 25 -3.45 6.55 6.28
CA LEU A 25 -3.87 5.73 5.17
C LEU A 25 -2.63 5.26 4.41
N LEU A 26 -2.54 3.95 4.14
CA LEU A 26 -1.53 3.36 3.27
C LEU A 26 -2.25 2.55 2.20
N TYR A 27 -1.93 2.83 0.93
CA TYR A 27 -2.46 2.06 -0.20
C TYR A 27 -1.46 0.98 -0.57
N ILE A 28 -1.92 -0.27 -0.64
CA ILE A 28 -1.08 -1.42 -0.98
C ILE A 28 -1.71 -2.14 -2.18
N GLY A 29 -0.96 -2.22 -3.27
CA GLY A 29 -1.34 -2.97 -4.47
C GLY A 29 -0.42 -4.15 -4.72
N TRP A 30 -0.98 -5.25 -5.22
CA TRP A 30 -0.20 -6.38 -5.71
C TRP A 30 -0.17 -6.33 -7.24
N GLU A 31 1.03 -6.20 -7.81
CA GLU A 31 1.21 -6.20 -9.27
C GLU A 31 0.85 -7.56 -9.85
N ASP A 32 0.22 -7.54 -11.03
CA ASP A 32 -0.14 -8.74 -11.80
C ASP A 32 -1.19 -9.66 -11.11
N HIS A 33 -2.02 -9.11 -10.21
CA HIS A 33 -3.06 -9.83 -9.44
C HIS A 33 -4.39 -9.05 -9.38
N LEU A 34 -5.06 -8.95 -10.53
CA LEU A 34 -6.27 -8.19 -10.82
C LEU A 34 -7.55 -8.81 -10.27
N LEU A 35 -7.50 -10.02 -9.70
CA LEU A 35 -8.57 -10.52 -8.82
C LEU A 35 -8.93 -9.47 -7.77
N PHE A 36 -7.92 -8.72 -7.31
CA PHE A 36 -8.11 -7.50 -6.55
C PHE A 36 -8.20 -6.31 -7.50
N CYS A 37 -9.42 -5.79 -7.69
CA CYS A 37 -9.71 -4.77 -8.69
C CYS A 37 -8.98 -3.43 -8.49
N SER A 38 -8.42 -3.18 -7.31
CA SER A 38 -7.67 -1.97 -6.99
C SER A 38 -6.75 -2.19 -5.78
N PRO A 39 -5.73 -1.32 -5.58
CA PRO A 39 -4.97 -1.30 -4.33
C PRO A 39 -5.89 -1.11 -3.12
N PHE A 40 -5.66 -1.90 -2.08
CA PHE A 40 -6.41 -1.76 -0.84
C PHE A 40 -5.92 -0.55 -0.04
N CYS A 41 -6.86 0.13 0.61
CA CYS A 41 -6.58 1.26 1.50
C CYS A 41 -6.71 0.79 2.95
N PHE A 42 -5.62 0.87 3.70
CA PHE A 42 -5.60 0.46 5.10
C PHE A 42 -5.32 1.63 6.04
N PRO A 43 -6.05 1.73 7.16
CA PRO A 43 -5.71 2.63 8.25
C PRO A 43 -4.72 1.95 9.21
N PHE A 44 -3.48 2.42 9.25
CA PHE A 44 -2.45 1.89 10.16
C PHE A 44 -1.89 2.96 11.09
N PRO A 45 -1.55 2.64 12.36
CA PRO A 45 -0.72 3.53 13.14
C PRO A 45 0.69 3.61 12.49
N PRO A 46 1.31 4.80 12.38
CA PRO A 46 2.64 4.95 11.79
C PRO A 46 3.73 4.12 12.49
N THR A 47 3.48 3.73 13.74
CA THR A 47 4.37 2.92 14.58
C THR A 47 4.25 1.42 14.34
N MET A 48 3.28 0.94 13.56
CA MET A 48 3.14 -0.48 13.24
C MET A 48 4.38 -0.97 12.49
N ARG A 49 4.92 -2.14 12.84
CA ARG A 49 6.04 -2.73 12.10
C ARG A 49 5.57 -3.22 10.75
N PHE A 50 6.43 -3.08 9.73
CA PHE A 50 6.05 -3.48 8.38
C PHE A 50 5.84 -4.99 8.27
N GLY A 51 6.62 -5.81 8.99
CA GLY A 51 6.40 -7.26 9.06
C GLY A 51 5.03 -7.65 9.62
N ASP A 52 4.50 -6.90 10.59
CA ASP A 52 3.17 -7.16 11.16
C ASP A 52 2.06 -6.82 10.14
N VAL A 53 2.27 -5.81 9.29
CA VAL A 53 1.36 -5.47 8.18
C VAL A 53 1.28 -6.61 7.17
N VAL A 54 2.43 -7.21 6.85
CA VAL A 54 2.51 -8.35 5.92
C VAL A 54 1.84 -9.59 6.52
N ALA A 55 2.19 -9.93 7.77
CA ALA A 55 1.73 -11.15 8.42
C ALA A 55 0.23 -11.15 8.77
N GLY A 56 -0.37 -9.99 9.02
CA GLY A 56 -1.78 -9.86 9.40
C GLY A 56 -2.65 -9.24 8.30
N PRO A 57 -2.70 -7.90 8.21
CA PRO A 57 -3.56 -7.18 7.27
C PRO A 57 -3.43 -7.64 5.81
N MET A 58 -2.21 -7.82 5.29
CA MET A 58 -2.02 -8.27 3.92
C MET A 58 -2.45 -9.72 3.73
N GLN A 59 -2.14 -10.64 4.66
CA GLN A 59 -2.64 -12.02 4.61
C GLN A 59 -4.17 -12.06 4.62
N ALA A 60 -4.83 -11.23 5.44
CA ALA A 60 -6.28 -11.18 5.49
C ALA A 60 -6.91 -10.65 4.19
N ALA A 61 -6.26 -9.69 3.53
CA ALA A 61 -6.79 -9.04 2.33
C ALA A 61 -6.45 -9.79 1.03
N PHE A 62 -5.22 -10.28 0.89
CA PHE A 62 -4.71 -10.90 -0.32
C PHE A 62 -4.66 -12.44 -0.26
N GLY A 63 -4.78 -13.03 0.93
CA GLY A 63 -4.65 -14.47 1.14
C GLY A 63 -5.71 -15.34 0.45
N TYR A 64 -6.75 -14.74 -0.13
CA TYR A 64 -7.71 -15.44 -0.98
C TYR A 64 -7.10 -15.88 -2.33
N HIS A 65 -6.08 -15.18 -2.82
CA HIS A 65 -5.42 -15.52 -4.07
C HIS A 65 -4.41 -16.67 -3.86
N PRO A 66 -4.40 -17.71 -4.71
CA PRO A 66 -3.57 -18.91 -4.52
C PRO A 66 -2.06 -18.63 -4.50
N ASP A 67 -1.59 -17.64 -5.27
CA ASP A 67 -0.18 -17.26 -5.29
C ASP A 67 0.30 -16.64 -3.97
N PHE A 68 -0.61 -16.15 -3.11
CA PHE A 68 -0.20 -15.42 -1.89
C PHE A 68 0.56 -16.34 -0.92
N ALA A 69 0.12 -17.59 -0.83
CA ALA A 69 0.77 -18.62 -0.02
C ALA A 69 2.15 -19.04 -0.56
N GLN A 70 2.47 -18.69 -1.81
CA GLN A 70 3.72 -19.06 -2.50
C GLN A 70 4.74 -17.90 -2.52
N ILE A 71 4.40 -16.74 -1.96
CA ILE A 71 5.27 -15.56 -1.98
C ILE A 71 6.55 -15.82 -1.19
N ASP A 72 7.68 -15.68 -1.89
CA ASP A 72 8.99 -15.52 -1.26
C ASP A 72 9.24 -14.04 -0.97
N TRP A 73 8.93 -13.61 0.26
CA TRP A 73 9.04 -12.22 0.70
C TRP A 73 10.45 -11.62 0.55
N ALA A 74 11.50 -12.46 0.53
CA ALA A 74 12.87 -11.99 0.33
C ALA A 74 13.16 -11.56 -1.12
N LYS A 75 12.33 -11.99 -2.08
CA LYS A 75 12.45 -11.64 -3.51
C LYS A 75 11.43 -10.61 -3.97
N VAL A 76 10.56 -10.15 -3.08
CA VAL A 76 9.51 -9.17 -3.43
C VAL A 76 10.14 -7.84 -3.80
N GLU A 77 9.72 -7.31 -4.95
CA GLU A 77 10.12 -6.00 -5.41
C GLU A 77 9.10 -4.97 -4.92
N TRP A 78 9.55 -4.02 -4.11
CA TRP A 78 8.70 -2.96 -3.58
C TRP A 78 8.86 -1.66 -4.36
N LEU A 79 7.73 -1.03 -4.65
CA LEU A 79 7.64 0.24 -5.36
C LEU A 79 6.87 1.22 -4.50
N LYS A 80 7.42 2.41 -4.26
CA LYS A 80 6.70 3.54 -3.64
C LYS A 80 6.47 4.60 -4.70
N SER A 81 5.22 4.91 -4.99
CA SER A 81 4.84 5.87 -6.05
C SER A 81 5.57 5.62 -7.38
N GLY A 82 5.69 4.33 -7.75
CA GLY A 82 6.33 3.87 -8.99
C GLY A 82 7.86 3.80 -8.97
N LYS A 83 8.51 4.09 -7.84
CA LYS A 83 9.98 4.02 -7.70
C LYS A 83 10.38 2.86 -6.80
N PRO A 84 11.43 2.09 -7.13
CA PRO A 84 11.94 1.05 -6.26
C PRO A 84 12.28 1.59 -4.87
N VAL A 85 11.88 0.85 -3.84
CA VAL A 85 12.15 1.18 -2.44
C VAL A 85 12.54 -0.10 -1.70
N ALA A 86 13.45 0.01 -0.73
CA ALA A 86 13.72 -1.07 0.21
C ALA A 86 12.86 -0.85 1.46
N LEU A 87 12.09 -1.86 1.85
CA LEU A 87 11.30 -1.85 3.08
C LEU A 87 11.89 -2.86 4.07
N ASP A 88 12.13 -2.39 5.28
CA ASP A 88 12.69 -3.14 6.39
C ASP A 88 11.53 -3.65 7.26
N PHE A 89 11.40 -4.98 7.34
CA PHE A 89 10.28 -5.63 8.02
C PHE A 89 10.32 -5.44 9.53
N ASP A 90 11.50 -5.15 10.10
CA ASP A 90 11.66 -4.94 11.53
C ASP A 90 11.32 -3.51 11.96
N LYS A 91 11.34 -2.57 11.01
CA LYS A 91 11.05 -1.16 11.25
C LYS A 91 9.57 -0.83 11.15
N SER A 92 9.18 0.24 11.82
CA SER A 92 7.84 0.81 11.69
C SER A 92 7.58 1.38 10.29
N LEU A 93 6.31 1.61 9.95
CA LEU A 93 5.91 2.29 8.72
C LEU A 93 6.58 3.67 8.60
N ALA A 94 6.60 4.43 9.68
CA ALA A 94 7.23 5.75 9.72
C ALA A 94 8.75 5.69 9.50
N GLU A 95 9.44 4.72 10.11
CA GLU A 95 10.88 4.52 9.92
C GLU A 95 11.25 4.05 8.52
N ASN A 96 10.36 3.30 7.86
CA ASN A 96 10.45 2.98 6.43
C ASN A 96 10.10 4.17 5.52
N GLY A 97 9.78 5.33 6.11
CA GLY A 97 9.42 6.54 5.37
C GLY A 97 8.04 6.47 4.70
N LEU A 98 7.16 5.57 5.13
CA LEU A 98 5.78 5.46 4.67
C LEU A 98 4.89 6.42 5.47
N LYS A 99 4.24 7.33 4.75
CA LYS A 99 3.45 8.44 5.27
C LYS A 99 1.99 8.33 4.83
N HIS A 100 1.15 9.22 5.37
CA HIS A 100 -0.25 9.31 5.02
C HIS A 100 -0.49 9.47 3.51
N LYS A 101 -1.33 8.56 2.97
CA LYS A 101 -1.71 8.40 1.56
C LYS A 101 -0.57 8.01 0.63
N ASP A 102 0.55 7.50 1.15
CA ASP A 102 1.54 6.85 0.31
C ASP A 102 0.94 5.60 -0.35
N VAL A 103 1.43 5.33 -1.55
CA VAL A 103 1.07 4.13 -2.32
C VAL A 103 2.31 3.27 -2.44
N ILE A 104 2.21 2.04 -1.94
CA ILE A 104 3.16 0.98 -2.21
C ILE A 104 2.54 -0.07 -3.13
N ARG A 105 3.36 -0.58 -4.03
CA ARG A 105 3.06 -1.72 -4.89
C ARG A 105 4.12 -2.76 -4.65
N PHE A 106 3.73 -4.02 -4.61
CA PHE A 106 4.66 -5.13 -4.52
C PHE A 106 4.47 -6.04 -5.72
N ARG A 107 5.59 -6.44 -6.32
CA ARG A 107 5.64 -7.43 -7.38
C ARG A 107 6.31 -8.68 -6.82
N THR A 108 5.80 -9.83 -7.23
CA THR A 108 6.25 -11.15 -6.85
C THR A 108 6.79 -11.88 -8.08
N PRO A 109 8.08 -11.72 -8.43
CA PRO A 109 8.62 -12.30 -9.65
C PRO A 109 8.37 -13.81 -9.75
N GLY A 110 7.75 -14.24 -10.84
CA GLY A 110 7.39 -15.65 -11.09
C GLY A 110 5.98 -16.03 -10.65
N LEU A 111 5.26 -15.14 -9.95
CA LEU A 111 3.85 -15.28 -9.62
C LEU A 111 3.08 -14.18 -10.37
N ASN A 112 2.35 -14.57 -11.42
CA ASN A 112 1.75 -13.65 -12.39
C ASN A 112 0.21 -13.80 -12.45
N GLY A 113 -0.41 -14.18 -11.33
CA GLY A 113 -1.82 -14.46 -11.24
C GLY A 113 -2.25 -15.77 -11.90
N ILE A 114 -3.55 -16.04 -11.78
CA ILE A 114 -4.22 -17.24 -12.26
C ILE A 114 -4.04 -17.37 -13.78
N ASN A 115 -3.51 -18.53 -14.20
CA ASN A 115 -3.28 -18.89 -15.59
C ASN A 115 -2.45 -17.86 -16.39
N GLY A 116 -1.60 -17.07 -15.72
CA GLY A 116 -0.79 -16.03 -16.36
C GLY A 116 -1.61 -14.90 -16.99
N THR A 117 -2.85 -14.71 -16.54
CA THR A 117 -3.75 -13.64 -17.01
C THR A 117 -3.71 -12.40 -16.13
N CYS A 118 -2.77 -12.36 -15.18
CA CYS A 118 -2.70 -11.35 -14.13
C CYS A 118 -3.97 -11.29 -13.27
N ASN A 119 -4.79 -12.35 -13.18
CA ASN A 119 -5.97 -12.38 -12.29
C ASN A 119 -5.58 -12.93 -10.93
#